data_AF-A0A353RHW5-F1
#
_entry.id   AF-A0A353RHW5-F1
#
_cell.length_a   1.000
_cell.length_b   1.000
_cell.length_c   1.000
_cell.angle_alpha   90.00
_cell.angle_beta   90.00
_cell.angle_gamma   90.00
#
_symmetry.space_group_name_H-M   'P 1'
#
loop_
_entity.id
_entity.type
_entity.pdbx_description
1 polymer ?
#
loop_
_entity_poly.entity_id
_entity_poly.type
_entity_poly.pdbx_seq_one_letter_code
_entity_poly.pdbx_strand_id
1 'polypeptide(L)'
;MKQLFFIVLSAFMSMAALAQVPLNLESELVLLNIKTGKETVILREKSHFETPNWFRDGKCLIINANGKLERISLKGKKLGIIDTRFADRCNKQRPWTDPRWESSGICKVYQS
;
A
#
# COMPACT_ATOMS: atom_id res chain seq x y z
N MET A 1 34.39 3.14 34.42
CA MET A 1 34.18 4.01 33.24
C MET A 1 34.29 3.28 31.90
N LYS A 2 35.24 2.35 31.69
CA LYS A 2 35.34 1.57 30.43
C LYS A 2 34.11 0.69 30.12
N GLN A 3 33.56 0.01 31.13
CA GLN A 3 32.38 -0.86 30.97
C GLN A 3 31.12 -0.10 30.51
N LEU A 4 30.93 1.13 31.00
CA LEU A 4 29.79 1.98 30.63
C LEU A 4 29.89 2.44 29.16
N PHE A 5 31.12 2.66 28.67
CA PHE A 5 31.38 3.03 27.28
C PHE A 5 31.02 1.89 26.31
N PHE A 6 31.31 0.63 26.67
CA PHE A 6 30.94 -0.53 25.86
C PHE A 6 29.42 -0.76 25.81
N ILE A 7 28.69 -0.48 26.89
CA ILE A 7 27.22 -0.59 26.92
C ILE A 7 26.56 0.51 26.07
N VAL A 8 27.08 1.74 26.12
CA VAL A 8 26.56 2.84 25.27
C VAL A 8 26.87 2.59 23.80
N LEU A 9 28.05 2.05 23.49
CA LEU A 9 28.45 1.71 22.12
C LEU A 9 27.64 0.53 21.54
N SER A 10 27.31 -0.47 22.36
CA SER A 10 26.47 -1.60 21.92
C SER A 10 25.00 -1.20 21.77
N ALA A 11 24.49 -0.29 22.61
CA ALA A 11 23.13 0.25 22.51
C ALA A 11 22.92 1.12 21.26
N PHE A 12 23.98 1.77 20.74
CA PHE A 12 23.91 2.52 19.49
C PHE A 12 23.85 1.61 18.25
N MET A 13 24.48 0.44 18.30
CA MET A 13 24.56 -0.50 17.18
C MET A 13 23.23 -1.26 16.94
N SER A 14 22.44 -1.46 17.99
CA SER A 14 21.16 -2.19 17.92
C SER A 14 20.01 -1.38 17.30
N MET A 15 20.14 -0.05 17.18
CA MET A 15 19.07 0.80 16.66
C MET A 15 18.95 0.80 15.12
N ALA A 16 19.97 0.31 14.39
CA ALA A 16 19.99 0.31 12.92
C ALA A 16 19.19 -0.82 12.25
N ALA A 17 18.58 -1.73 13.03
CA ALA A 17 17.90 -2.93 12.51
C ALA A 17 16.37 -2.77 12.33
N LEU A 18 15.82 -1.57 12.52
CA LEU A 18 14.38 -1.36 12.46
C LEU A 18 14.01 -0.73 11.11
N ALA A 19 13.26 -1.47 10.28
CA ALA A 19 12.72 -1.06 8.97
C ALA A 19 13.64 -1.22 7.74
N GLN A 20 14.11 -2.44 7.47
CA GLN A 20 14.47 -2.81 6.09
C GLN A 20 13.19 -3.21 5.34
N VAL A 21 12.66 -2.31 4.50
CA VAL A 21 11.80 -2.73 3.38
C VAL A 21 12.71 -3.49 2.40
N PRO A 22 12.33 -4.68 1.89
CA PRO A 22 13.17 -5.39 0.94
C PRO A 22 13.55 -4.48 -0.23
N LEU A 23 14.86 -4.38 -0.51
CA LEU A 23 15.46 -3.43 -1.45
C LEU A 23 14.89 -3.54 -2.89
N ASN A 24 14.23 -4.65 -3.20
CA ASN A 24 13.69 -4.97 -4.52
C ASN A 24 12.19 -5.31 -4.52
N LEU A 25 11.41 -4.80 -3.55
CA LEU A 25 9.97 -5.02 -3.55
C LEU A 25 9.30 -4.34 -4.75
N GLU A 26 8.61 -5.12 -5.57
CA GLU A 26 7.73 -4.61 -6.62
C GLU A 26 6.28 -5.02 -6.32
N SER A 27 5.36 -4.05 -6.40
CA SER A 27 3.93 -4.27 -6.21
C SER A 27 3.17 -4.06 -7.52
N GLU A 28 2.17 -4.91 -7.75
CA GLU A 28 1.22 -4.80 -8.84
C GLU A 28 -0.19 -4.55 -8.31
N LEU A 29 -0.87 -3.57 -8.88
CA LEU A 29 -2.29 -3.31 -8.64
C LEU A 29 -3.10 -3.92 -9.78
N VAL A 30 -4.03 -4.82 -9.44
CA VAL A 30 -4.75 -5.65 -10.40
C VAL A 30 -6.25 -5.49 -10.25
N LEU A 31 -6.94 -5.33 -11.39
CA LEU A 31 -8.39 -5.41 -11.50
C LEU A 31 -8.81 -6.80 -11.97
N LEU A 32 -9.71 -7.43 -11.23
CA LEU A 32 -10.37 -8.69 -11.57
C LEU A 32 -11.80 -8.42 -12.04
N ASN A 33 -12.09 -8.79 -13.28
CA ASN A 33 -13.46 -8.85 -13.76
C ASN A 33 -14.14 -10.11 -13.20
N ILE A 34 -15.14 -9.92 -12.33
CA ILE A 34 -15.82 -11.04 -11.66
C ILE A 34 -16.65 -11.92 -12.59
N LYS A 35 -17.10 -11.39 -13.74
CA LYS A 35 -17.93 -12.13 -14.70
C LYS A 35 -17.09 -13.04 -15.57
N THR A 36 -15.90 -12.58 -15.95
CA THR A 36 -15.03 -13.32 -16.88
C THR A 36 -13.83 -13.98 -16.20
N GLY A 37 -13.55 -13.64 -14.95
CA GLY A 37 -12.34 -14.08 -14.23
C GLY A 37 -11.05 -13.41 -14.73
N LYS A 38 -11.13 -12.46 -15.68
CA LYS A 38 -9.96 -11.84 -16.28
C LYS A 38 -9.31 -10.83 -15.32
N GLU A 39 -8.01 -11.01 -15.11
CA GLU A 39 -7.17 -10.05 -14.39
C GLU A 39 -6.51 -9.05 -15.35
N THR A 40 -6.35 -7.81 -14.90
CA THR A 40 -5.67 -6.73 -15.64
C THR A 40 -4.81 -5.95 -14.67
N VAL A 41 -3.50 -5.98 -14.88
CA VAL A 41 -2.55 -5.14 -14.13
C VAL A 41 -2.72 -3.71 -14.61
N ILE A 42 -3.05 -2.81 -13.69
CA ILE A 42 -3.25 -1.39 -13.99
C ILE A 42 -2.08 -0.52 -13.52
N LEU A 43 -1.32 -0.94 -12.51
CA LEU A 43 -0.15 -0.22 -12.02
C LEU A 43 0.90 -1.22 -11.52
N ARG A 44 2.17 -0.95 -11.83
CA ARG A 44 3.31 -1.70 -11.31
C ARG A 44 4.38 -0.72 -10.86
N GLU A 45 4.84 -0.82 -9.61
CA GLU A 45 5.87 0.06 -9.08
C GLU A 45 6.78 -0.65 -8.07
N LYS A 46 8.04 -0.20 -8.00
CA LYS A 46 9.03 -0.60 -7.00
C LYS A 46 8.76 0.04 -5.64
N SER A 47 7.62 -0.29 -5.06
CA SER A 47 7.22 0.18 -3.73
C SER A 47 6.26 -0.81 -3.09
N HIS A 48 6.08 -0.71 -1.78
CA HIS A 48 5.08 -1.48 -1.07
C HIS A 48 3.70 -0.84 -1.27
N PHE A 49 2.77 -1.59 -1.86
CA PHE A 49 1.35 -1.28 -1.82
C PHE A 49 0.70 -2.08 -0.69
N GLU A 50 -0.07 -1.43 0.15
CA GLU A 50 -1.03 -2.14 1.00
C GLU A 50 -2.34 -2.38 0.25
N THR A 51 -3.26 -3.14 0.85
CA THR A 51 -4.52 -3.56 0.23
C THR A 51 -5.28 -2.37 -0.40
N PRO A 52 -5.78 -2.50 -1.63
CA PRO A 52 -6.44 -1.41 -2.32
C PRO A 52 -7.92 -1.31 -1.90
N ASN A 53 -8.45 -0.10 -1.88
CA ASN A 53 -9.88 0.15 -1.62
C ASN A 53 -10.51 0.94 -2.77
N TRP A 54 -11.79 0.72 -3.05
CA TRP A 54 -12.53 1.56 -4.00
C TRP A 54 -12.85 2.93 -3.41
N PHE A 55 -12.70 3.99 -4.21
CA PHE A 55 -13.22 5.30 -3.84
C PHE A 55 -14.75 5.29 -3.91
N ARG A 56 -15.39 6.19 -3.15
CA ARG A 56 -16.86 6.25 -3.00
C ARG A 56 -17.65 6.41 -4.31
N ASP A 57 -17.01 6.84 -5.39
CA ASP A 57 -17.62 7.03 -6.70
C ASP A 57 -17.40 5.85 -7.65
N GLY A 58 -16.59 4.86 -7.27
CA GLY A 58 -16.24 3.70 -8.09
C GLY A 58 -15.39 3.99 -9.31
N LYS A 59 -14.86 5.21 -9.45
CA LYS A 59 -14.06 5.61 -10.63
C LYS A 59 -12.57 5.50 -10.38
N CYS A 60 -12.18 5.39 -9.12
CA CYS A 60 -10.80 5.35 -8.69
C CYS A 60 -10.63 4.35 -7.55
N LEU A 61 -9.38 3.93 -7.35
CA LEU A 61 -8.90 3.17 -6.22
C LEU A 61 -8.12 4.09 -5.29
N ILE A 62 -8.07 3.74 -4.01
CA ILE A 62 -7.19 4.30 -3.01
C ILE A 62 -6.22 3.19 -2.61
N ILE A 63 -4.93 3.50 -2.64
CA ILE A 63 -3.89 2.62 -2.11
C ILE A 63 -3.13 3.35 -1.00
N ASN A 64 -2.64 2.60 -0.02
CA ASN A 64 -1.59 3.11 0.85
C ASN A 64 -0.24 2.69 0.26
N ALA A 65 0.59 3.67 -0.11
CA ALA A 65 1.92 3.47 -0.65
C ALA A 65 2.88 4.46 0.01
N ASN A 66 4.03 3.98 0.48
CA ASN A 66 5.06 4.80 1.14
C ASN A 66 4.52 5.67 2.31
N GLY A 67 3.52 5.16 3.05
CA GLY A 67 2.88 5.87 4.17
C GLY A 67 1.92 6.99 3.74
N LYS A 68 1.50 7.03 2.47
CA LYS A 68 0.57 8.01 1.93
C LYS A 68 -0.61 7.31 1.26
N LEU A 69 -1.79 7.92 1.36
CA LEU A 69 -2.94 7.50 0.57
C LEU A 69 -2.87 8.13 -0.81
N GLU A 70 -2.84 7.31 -1.86
CA GLU A 70 -2.81 7.76 -3.26
C GLU A 70 -4.09 7.35 -4.00
N ARG A 71 -4.63 8.24 -4.83
CA ARG A 71 -5.74 7.91 -5.75
C ARG A 71 -5.20 7.41 -7.08
N ILE A 72 -5.66 6.23 -7.50
CA ILE A 72 -5.28 5.61 -8.77
C ILE A 72 -6.54 5.45 -9.63
N SER A 73 -6.49 5.88 -10.89
CA SER A 73 -7.59 5.64 -11.83
C SER A 73 -7.66 4.16 -12.23
N LEU A 74 -8.80 3.71 -12.76
CA LEU A 74 -8.92 2.34 -13.31
C LEU A 74 -8.02 2.06 -14.52
N LYS A 75 -7.35 3.10 -15.04
CA LYS A 75 -6.33 2.99 -16.10
C LYS A 75 -4.90 3.05 -15.55
N GLY A 76 -4.71 3.04 -14.23
CA GLY A 76 -3.39 3.07 -13.60
C GLY A 76 -2.80 4.46 -13.37
N LYS A 77 -3.50 5.54 -13.74
CA LYS A 77 -2.96 6.89 -13.59
C LYS A 77 -3.03 7.33 -12.13
N LYS A 78 -1.91 7.81 -11.58
CA LYS A 78 -1.88 8.53 -10.30
C LYS A 78 -2.63 9.86 -10.41
N LEU A 79 -3.70 10.00 -9.65
CA LEU A 79 -4.55 11.19 -9.59
C LEU A 79 -4.19 12.12 -8.43
N GLY A 80 -3.15 11.77 -7.66
CA GLY A 80 -2.61 12.56 -6.57
C GLY A 80 -2.78 11.91 -5.20
N ILE A 81 -2.09 12.50 -4.22
CA ILE A 81 -2.13 12.11 -2.82
C ILE A 81 -3.41 12.67 -2.17
N ILE A 82 -4.05 11.85 -1.33
CA ILE A 82 -5.13 12.29 -0.46
C ILE A 82 -4.47 12.91 0.77
N ASP A 83 -4.74 14.20 1.00
CA ASP A 83 -4.34 14.86 2.23
C ASP A 83 -5.17 14.31 3.39
N THR A 84 -4.57 13.42 4.17
CA THR A 84 -5.16 12.85 5.38
C THR A 84 -4.87 13.70 6.62
N ARG A 85 -4.21 14.86 6.45
CA ARG A 85 -3.73 15.73 7.51
C ARG A 85 -2.90 14.93 8.53
N PHE A 86 -3.46 14.70 9.72
CA PHE A 86 -2.80 13.99 10.82
C PHE A 86 -2.96 12.46 10.76
N ALA A 87 -3.81 11.93 9.87
CA ALA A 87 -4.09 10.49 9.78
C ALA A 87 -3.13 9.82 8.79
N ASP A 88 -1.89 9.60 9.21
CA ASP A 88 -0.80 9.00 8.42
C ASP A 88 -0.58 7.49 8.71
N ARG A 89 -1.38 6.91 9.62
CA ARG A 89 -1.30 5.49 10.02
C ARG A 89 -2.59 4.70 9.75
N CYS A 90 -3.14 4.81 8.54
CA CYS A 90 -4.31 4.04 8.12
C CYS A 90 -3.92 2.68 7.53
N ASN A 91 -3.33 1.80 8.35
CA ASN A 91 -2.74 0.52 7.92
C ASN A 91 -3.58 -0.74 8.26
N LYS A 92 -4.80 -0.57 8.79
CA LYS A 92 -5.72 -1.69 9.04
C LYS A 92 -6.91 -1.64 8.09
N GLN A 93 -7.12 -2.73 7.37
CA GLN A 93 -8.18 -2.83 6.38
C GLN A 93 -9.13 -3.97 6.71
N ARG A 94 -10.42 -3.66 6.68
CA ARG A 94 -11.52 -4.63 6.51
C ARG A 94 -12.02 -4.42 5.08
N PRO A 95 -12.27 -5.46 4.28
CA PRO A 95 -12.91 -5.30 2.98
C PRO A 95 -14.24 -4.56 3.19
N TRP A 96 -14.35 -3.34 2.68
CA TRP A 96 -15.65 -2.69 2.56
C TRP A 96 -16.39 -3.34 1.40
N THR A 97 -17.15 -4.39 1.69
CA THR A 97 -18.15 -4.93 0.78
C THR A 97 -19.39 -4.03 0.84
N ASP A 98 -19.33 -2.89 0.15
CA ASP A 98 -20.55 -2.16 -0.21
C ASP A 98 -21.12 -2.82 -1.48
N PRO A 99 -22.37 -3.33 -1.45
CA PRO A 99 -22.99 -4.05 -2.56
C PRO A 99 -22.98 -3.28 -3.88
N ARG A 100 -22.89 -1.94 -3.83
CA ARG A 100 -22.77 -1.10 -5.03
C ARG A 100 -21.54 -1.39 -5.89
N TRP A 101 -20.51 -2.02 -5.32
CA TRP A 101 -19.25 -2.31 -6.02
C TRP A 101 -19.15 -3.72 -6.58
N GLU A 102 -20.16 -4.58 -6.36
CA GLU A 102 -20.19 -5.93 -6.93
C GLU A 102 -20.11 -5.90 -8.47
N SER A 103 -20.63 -4.85 -9.13
CA SER A 103 -20.50 -4.69 -10.58
C SER A 103 -19.14 -4.13 -11.05
N SER A 104 -18.34 -3.55 -10.16
CA SER A 104 -17.15 -2.75 -10.51
C SER A 104 -15.85 -3.56 -10.61
N GLY A 105 -15.86 -4.80 -10.13
CA GLY A 105 -14.70 -5.69 -10.13
C GLY A 105 -13.97 -5.71 -8.79
N ILE A 106 -13.22 -6.79 -8.55
CA ILE A 106 -12.39 -6.93 -7.34
C ILE A 106 -11.03 -6.31 -7.64
N CYS A 107 -10.41 -5.64 -6.66
CA CYS A 107 -9.04 -5.17 -6.79
C CYS A 107 -8.12 -5.97 -5.86
N LYS A 108 -6.92 -6.30 -6.35
CA LYS A 108 -5.90 -7.07 -5.64
C LYS A 108 -4.54 -6.38 -5.74
N VAL A 109 -3.68 -6.66 -4.77
CA VAL A 109 -2.26 -6.31 -4.81
C VAL A 109 -1.44 -7.59 -4.80
N TYR A 110 -0.51 -7.72 -5.74
CA TYR A 110 0.54 -8.75 -5.74
C TYR A 110 1.88 -8.10 -5.43
N GLN A 111 2.75 -8.83 -4.73
CA GLN A 111 4.08 -8.35 -4.32
C GLN A 111 5.12 -9.43 -4.62
N SER A 112 6.24 -9.02 -5.22
CA SER A 112 7.38 -9.88 -5.60
C SER A 112 8.70 -9.31 -5.12
#